data_AF-A0A9D7KDP3-F1
#
_entry.id   AF-A0A9D7KDP3-F1
#
_cell.length_a   1.000
_cell.length_b   1.000
_cell.length_c   1.000
_cell.angle_alpha   90.00
_cell.angle_beta   90.00
_cell.angle_gamma   90.00
#
_symmetry.space_group_name_H-M   'P 1'
#
loop_
_entity.id
_entity.type
_entity.pdbx_description
1 polymer ?
#
loop_
_entity_poly.entity_id
_entity_poly.type
_entity_poly.pdbx_seq_one_letter_code
_entity_poly.pdbx_strand_id
1 'polypeptide(L)'
;MFFEKTLDKRSKKAMIDFFTGHCRYNTMNSWNRSTSYAQNIKLHKLGLTSEQLNAAYETLQADFWDEINQPIADFTSEMSGRYTIGTNGRSSGYLVLYNSKYELTGHKSHCRTCGQRNYRYVYTPDATAEGVITAAVIARDYTIGNKCGACCAEGEYGRVNYTLPPKRLSVYPGKSFDQNENFSEWSMLELRNRVELVLRFDQACDEIRDNFIELIGSCKVVEEVVMIPKTVKRIECCHAS
;
A
#
# COMPACT_ATOMS: atom_id res chain seq x y z
N MET A 1 -19.86 14.89 0.45
CA MET A 1 -18.48 15.21 0.80
C MET A 1 -18.39 15.61 2.25
N PHE A 2 -17.57 14.91 3.03
CA PHE A 2 -17.27 15.23 4.41
C PHE A 2 -15.95 16.03 4.49
N PHE A 3 -14.95 15.64 3.70
CA PHE A 3 -13.64 16.28 3.58
C PHE A 3 -13.52 17.15 2.32
N GLU A 4 -13.97 16.66 1.17
CA GLU A 4 -13.85 17.37 -0.11
C GLU A 4 -14.60 18.71 -0.06
N LYS A 5 -14.05 19.72 -0.74
CA LYS A 5 -14.61 21.06 -0.82
C LYS A 5 -14.80 21.51 -2.27
N THR A 6 -15.87 22.25 -2.54
CA THR A 6 -16.00 23.01 -3.78
C THR A 6 -15.11 24.25 -3.74
N LEU A 7 -14.31 24.46 -4.80
CA LEU A 7 -13.38 25.58 -4.90
C LEU A 7 -13.48 26.29 -6.26
N ASP A 8 -13.45 27.62 -6.25
CA ASP A 8 -13.27 28.41 -7.48
C ASP A 8 -11.82 28.37 -7.97
N LYS A 9 -11.58 27.54 -9.00
CA LYS A 9 -10.26 27.35 -9.64
C LYS A 9 -9.84 28.52 -10.58
N ARG A 10 -10.64 29.59 -10.67
CA ARG A 10 -10.32 30.81 -11.43
C ARG A 10 -9.65 31.87 -10.56
N SER A 11 -9.89 31.84 -9.25
CA SER A 11 -9.28 32.76 -8.28
C SER A 11 -7.96 32.21 -7.76
N LYS A 12 -6.84 32.89 -8.09
CA LYS A 12 -5.52 32.57 -7.54
C LYS A 12 -5.54 32.59 -6.01
N LYS A 13 -6.19 33.62 -5.43
CA LYS A 13 -6.32 33.76 -3.98
C LYS A 13 -7.07 32.57 -3.37
N ALA A 14 -8.19 32.14 -3.97
CA ALA A 14 -8.95 31.01 -3.43
C ALA A 14 -8.11 29.71 -3.40
N MET A 15 -7.30 29.45 -4.44
CA MET A 15 -6.42 28.28 -4.48
C MET A 15 -5.30 28.36 -3.43
N ILE A 16 -4.70 29.53 -3.22
CA ILE A 16 -3.68 29.73 -2.18
C ILE A 16 -4.28 29.57 -0.78
N ASP A 17 -5.46 30.17 -0.55
CA ASP A 17 -6.18 30.06 0.73
C ASP A 17 -6.55 28.59 1.02
N PHE A 18 -6.92 27.83 -0.02
CA PHE A 18 -7.18 26.39 0.08
C PHE A 18 -5.95 25.62 0.57
N PHE A 19 -4.77 25.82 -0.02
CA PHE A 19 -3.56 25.13 0.40
C PHE A 19 -3.08 25.51 1.81
N THR A 20 -3.10 26.80 2.11
CA THR A 20 -2.60 27.35 3.39
C THR A 20 -3.53 27.02 4.55
N GLY A 21 -4.84 26.92 4.31
CA GLY A 21 -5.84 26.52 5.29
C GLY A 21 -6.09 25.01 5.36
N HIS A 22 -5.47 24.20 4.50
CA HIS A 22 -5.67 22.75 4.50
C HIS A 22 -5.09 22.11 5.77
N CYS A 23 -5.75 21.08 6.29
CA CYS A 23 -5.19 20.30 7.40
C CYS A 23 -3.88 19.61 6.97
N ARG A 24 -2.88 19.63 7.85
CA ARG A 24 -1.57 19.02 7.61
C ARG A 24 -1.15 18.17 8.80
N TYR A 25 -0.43 17.09 8.53
CA TYR A 25 0.11 16.22 9.57
C TYR A 25 1.60 16.00 9.39
N ASN A 26 2.31 15.83 10.51
CA ASN A 26 3.73 15.54 10.52
C ASN A 26 3.97 14.14 9.96
N THR A 27 4.78 14.05 8.91
CA THR A 27 5.03 12.78 8.26
C THR A 27 6.13 11.97 8.96
N MET A 28 7.10 12.65 9.60
CA MET A 28 8.10 12.10 10.54
C MET A 28 8.47 13.13 11.62
N ASN A 29 7.57 13.35 12.58
CA ASN A 29 7.62 14.45 13.57
C ASN A 29 8.98 14.64 14.25
N SER A 30 9.55 13.57 14.83
CA SER A 30 10.80 13.65 15.61
C SER A 30 12.09 13.66 14.78
N TRP A 31 11.99 13.56 13.44
CA TRP A 31 13.16 13.33 12.59
C TRP A 31 13.43 14.46 11.60
N ASN A 32 12.38 15.03 11.00
CA ASN A 32 12.57 16.06 9.98
C ASN A 32 11.52 17.19 10.00
N ARG A 33 10.51 17.11 10.88
CA ARG A 33 9.40 18.07 10.96
C ARG A 33 8.70 18.27 9.61
N SER A 34 8.81 17.31 8.70
CA SER A 34 8.15 17.31 7.40
C SER A 34 6.64 17.21 7.60
N THR A 35 5.86 17.96 6.82
CA THR A 35 4.40 17.86 6.82
C THR A 35 3.87 17.59 5.41
N SER A 36 2.69 16.98 5.36
CA SER A 36 1.91 16.81 4.14
C SER A 36 0.43 17.09 4.41
N TYR A 37 -0.37 17.24 3.34
CA TYR A 37 -1.82 17.32 3.41
C TYR A 37 -2.38 16.07 4.09
N ALA A 38 -3.35 16.28 4.97
CA ALA A 38 -3.93 15.21 5.78
C ALA A 38 -5.41 15.45 6.06
N GLN A 39 -6.12 14.36 6.35
CA GLN A 39 -7.47 14.37 6.90
C GLN A 39 -7.50 13.67 8.25
N ASN A 40 -8.21 14.27 9.21
CA ASN A 40 -8.33 13.74 10.56
C ASN A 40 -9.48 12.73 10.62
N ILE A 41 -9.13 11.45 10.77
CA ILE A 41 -10.07 10.33 10.77
C ILE A 41 -10.28 9.73 12.16
N LYS A 42 -9.99 10.49 13.24
CA LYS A 42 -10.37 10.06 14.58
C LYS A 42 -11.88 9.85 14.66
N LEU A 43 -12.34 8.71 15.19
CA LEU A 43 -13.77 8.31 15.17
C LEU A 43 -14.73 9.41 15.64
N HIS A 44 -14.41 10.07 16.77
CA HIS A 44 -15.20 11.18 17.32
C HIS A 44 -15.17 12.49 16.49
N LYS A 45 -14.44 12.51 15.37
CA LYS A 45 -14.34 13.60 14.39
C LYS A 45 -14.88 13.22 13.01
N LEU A 46 -15.39 11.99 12.81
CA LEU A 46 -15.89 11.51 11.51
C LEU A 46 -17.38 11.77 11.25
N GLY A 47 -18.06 12.47 12.17
CA GLY A 47 -19.49 12.76 12.05
C GLY A 47 -20.37 11.50 12.17
N LEU A 48 -19.91 10.50 12.93
CA LEU A 48 -20.67 9.29 13.20
C LEU A 48 -21.78 9.54 14.22
N THR A 49 -22.90 8.83 14.09
CA THR A 49 -23.92 8.71 15.14
C THR A 49 -23.38 7.97 16.35
N SER A 50 -24.07 8.03 17.49
CA SER A 50 -23.65 7.31 18.71
C SER A 50 -23.61 5.79 18.50
N GLU A 51 -24.57 5.25 17.76
CA GLU A 51 -24.66 3.84 17.40
C GLU A 51 -23.50 3.42 16.50
N GLN A 52 -23.22 4.22 15.45
CA GLN A 52 -22.06 4.00 14.57
C GLN A 52 -20.73 4.12 15.31
N LEU A 53 -20.61 5.07 16.25
CA LEU A 53 -19.40 5.26 17.02
C LEU A 53 -19.09 4.03 17.88
N ASN A 54 -20.10 3.43 18.51
CA ASN A 54 -19.94 2.19 19.28
C ASN A 54 -19.50 1.03 18.38
N ALA A 55 -20.18 0.82 17.25
CA ALA A 55 -19.81 -0.21 16.27
C ALA A 55 -18.38 0.00 15.74
N ALA A 56 -17.99 1.25 15.48
CA ALA A 56 -16.65 1.59 15.04
C ALA A 56 -15.57 1.22 16.06
N TYR A 57 -15.83 1.39 17.37
CA TYR A 57 -14.90 0.95 18.41
C TYR A 57 -14.74 -0.57 18.49
N GLU A 58 -15.79 -1.34 18.18
CA GLU A 58 -15.71 -2.79 18.04
C GLU A 58 -14.89 -3.17 16.81
N THR A 59 -15.16 -2.57 15.65
CA THR A 59 -14.44 -2.83 14.39
C THR A 59 -12.94 -2.58 14.49
N LEU A 60 -12.50 -1.59 15.28
CA LEU A 60 -11.06 -1.33 15.52
C LEU A 60 -10.31 -2.50 16.20
N GLN A 61 -11.01 -3.51 16.72
CA GLN A 61 -10.42 -4.71 17.31
C GLN A 61 -10.10 -5.80 16.27
N ALA A 62 -10.61 -5.66 15.05
CA ALA A 62 -10.34 -6.55 13.92
C ALA A 62 -9.41 -5.87 12.90
N ASP A 63 -8.83 -6.65 11.99
CA ASP A 63 -8.17 -6.10 10.80
C ASP A 63 -9.23 -5.80 9.74
N PHE A 64 -9.53 -4.52 9.54
CA PHE A 64 -10.61 -4.05 8.66
C PHE A 64 -10.10 -3.28 7.44
N TRP A 65 -8.79 -3.03 7.35
CA TRP A 65 -8.25 -2.16 6.30
C TRP A 65 -8.43 -2.77 4.91
N ASP A 66 -8.35 -4.08 4.78
CA ASP A 66 -8.55 -4.78 3.51
C ASP A 66 -9.97 -4.57 2.94
N GLU A 67 -10.96 -4.33 3.81
CA GLU A 67 -12.35 -4.07 3.39
C GLU A 67 -12.59 -2.63 2.92
N ILE A 68 -11.74 -1.68 3.33
CA ILE A 68 -11.97 -0.24 3.08
C ILE A 68 -10.87 0.43 2.27
N ASN A 69 -9.76 -0.24 1.97
CA ASN A 69 -8.57 0.38 1.36
C ASN A 69 -8.63 0.54 -0.17
N GLN A 70 -9.67 0.03 -0.83
CA GLN A 70 -9.82 0.11 -2.29
C GLN A 70 -9.62 1.54 -2.86
N PRO A 71 -10.16 2.61 -2.24
CA PRO A 71 -9.95 3.98 -2.74
C PRO A 71 -8.48 4.42 -2.71
N ILE A 72 -7.66 3.86 -1.82
CA ILE A 72 -6.20 4.11 -1.81
C ILE A 72 -5.56 3.53 -3.06
N ALA A 73 -5.95 2.31 -3.45
CA ALA A 73 -5.45 1.65 -4.65
C ALA A 73 -5.87 2.41 -5.92
N ASP A 74 -7.14 2.83 -5.99
CA ASP A 74 -7.68 3.61 -7.10
C ASP A 74 -6.96 4.95 -7.25
N PHE A 75 -6.88 5.73 -6.16
CA PHE A 75 -6.12 6.98 -6.11
C PHE A 75 -4.67 6.78 -6.57
N THR A 76 -4.00 5.75 -6.07
CA THR A 76 -2.60 5.47 -6.43
C THR A 76 -2.47 5.13 -7.91
N SER A 77 -3.42 4.38 -8.46
CA SER A 77 -3.46 4.01 -9.88
C SER A 77 -3.68 5.22 -10.78
N GLU A 78 -4.67 6.05 -10.47
CA GLU A 78 -4.99 7.30 -11.18
C GLU A 78 -3.79 8.27 -11.18
N MET A 79 -3.08 8.36 -10.05
CA MET A 79 -1.87 9.17 -9.91
C MET A 79 -0.63 8.53 -10.56
N SER A 80 -0.79 7.40 -11.26
CA SER A 80 0.29 6.63 -11.88
C SER A 80 1.39 6.22 -10.88
N GLY A 81 1.02 6.05 -9.61
CA GLY A 81 1.91 5.73 -8.51
C GLY A 81 2.81 6.87 -8.03
N ARG A 82 2.66 8.10 -8.55
CA ARG A 82 3.41 9.28 -8.08
C ARG A 82 3.02 9.71 -6.67
N TYR A 83 1.76 9.45 -6.33
CA TYR A 83 1.20 9.74 -5.01
C TYR A 83 0.39 8.56 -4.51
N THR A 84 0.30 8.45 -3.20
CA THR A 84 -0.52 7.45 -2.50
C THR A 84 -1.01 8.02 -1.18
N ILE A 85 -1.87 7.29 -0.49
CA ILE A 85 -2.42 7.67 0.82
C ILE A 85 -1.89 6.67 1.84
N GLY A 86 -1.47 7.16 3.00
CA GLY A 86 -1.16 6.29 4.13
C GLY A 86 -1.68 6.85 5.44
N THR A 87 -1.64 6.03 6.48
CA THR A 87 -2.09 6.42 7.82
C THR A 87 -0.95 6.99 8.65
N ASN A 88 -1.24 7.95 9.52
CA ASN A 88 -0.24 8.48 10.45
C ASN A 88 -0.85 8.90 11.80
N GLY A 89 0.03 9.10 12.78
CA GLY A 89 -0.33 9.52 14.13
C GLY A 89 -0.78 8.39 15.06
N ARG A 90 -1.05 8.74 16.32
CA ARG A 90 -1.49 7.78 17.35
C ARG A 90 -2.80 7.12 16.91
N SER A 91 -2.83 5.79 16.97
CA SER A 91 -3.96 4.95 16.52
C SER A 91 -4.35 5.21 15.06
N SER A 92 -3.39 5.59 14.20
CA SER A 92 -3.62 5.82 12.77
C SER A 92 -4.71 6.85 12.46
N GLY A 93 -4.90 7.84 13.34
CA GLY A 93 -6.01 8.81 13.27
C GLY A 93 -5.95 9.85 12.16
N TYR A 94 -5.03 9.74 11.20
CA TYR A 94 -4.92 10.63 10.05
C TYR A 94 -4.66 9.85 8.77
N LEU A 95 -5.37 10.19 7.70
CA LEU A 95 -4.99 9.86 6.32
C LEU A 95 -4.09 10.98 5.81
N VAL A 96 -2.98 10.63 5.16
CA VAL A 96 -1.93 11.56 4.76
C VAL A 96 -1.53 11.29 3.32
N LEU A 97 -1.45 12.34 2.51
CA LEU A 97 -0.95 12.27 1.14
C LEU A 97 0.57 12.05 1.14
N TYR A 98 1.05 11.04 0.43
CA TYR A 98 2.47 10.72 0.33
C TYR A 98 2.98 10.76 -1.10
N ASN A 99 4.24 11.18 -1.24
CA ASN A 99 5.01 10.93 -2.44
C ASN A 99 5.30 9.43 -2.55
N SER A 100 5.18 8.89 -3.76
CA SER A 100 5.51 7.51 -4.06
C SER A 100 6.07 7.35 -5.47
N LYS A 101 6.59 6.18 -5.78
CA LYS A 101 6.83 5.76 -7.16
C LYS A 101 6.77 4.25 -7.29
N TYR A 102 6.39 3.77 -8.46
CA TYR A 102 6.61 2.37 -8.81
C TYR A 102 8.07 2.12 -9.13
N GLU A 103 8.67 1.14 -8.45
CA GLU A 103 10.02 0.68 -8.71
C GLU A 103 10.00 -0.77 -9.15
N LEU A 104 10.81 -1.11 -10.16
CA LEU A 104 11.02 -2.50 -10.53
C LEU A 104 11.65 -3.24 -9.35
N THR A 105 11.11 -4.41 -9.05
CA THR A 105 11.62 -5.22 -7.93
C THR A 105 12.91 -5.95 -8.26
N GLY A 106 13.34 -5.94 -9.52
CA GLY A 106 14.51 -6.67 -10.01
C GLY A 106 14.27 -8.16 -10.29
N HIS A 107 13.17 -8.74 -9.82
CA HIS A 107 12.84 -10.14 -10.06
C HIS A 107 12.55 -10.42 -11.54
N LYS A 108 13.03 -11.57 -12.00
CA LYS A 108 13.04 -11.97 -13.41
C LYS A 108 12.18 -13.19 -13.67
N SER A 109 12.04 -14.08 -12.69
CA SER A 109 11.19 -15.26 -12.77
C SER A 109 10.44 -15.53 -11.46
N HIS A 110 9.40 -16.35 -11.53
CA HIS A 110 8.65 -16.83 -10.37
C HIS A 110 8.24 -18.30 -10.54
N CYS A 111 8.02 -18.99 -9.43
CA CYS A 111 7.46 -20.34 -9.43
C CYS A 111 5.94 -20.27 -9.65
N ARG A 112 5.41 -21.05 -10.60
CA ARG A 112 3.97 -21.14 -10.86
C ARG A 112 3.22 -21.83 -9.72
N THR A 113 3.89 -22.68 -8.94
CA THR A 113 3.28 -23.45 -7.85
C THR A 113 3.21 -22.67 -6.53
N CYS A 114 4.35 -22.17 -6.03
CA CYS A 114 4.41 -21.52 -4.72
C CYS A 114 4.59 -20.00 -4.76
N GLY A 115 4.64 -19.40 -5.96
CA GLY A 115 4.82 -17.95 -6.12
C GLY A 115 6.21 -17.41 -5.80
N GLN A 116 7.16 -18.26 -5.34
CA GLN A 116 8.50 -17.80 -4.97
C GLN A 116 9.20 -17.10 -6.15
N ARG A 117 9.53 -15.82 -5.95
CA ARG A 117 10.23 -14.97 -6.93
C ARG A 117 11.73 -15.24 -6.95
N ASN A 118 12.37 -14.89 -8.07
CA ASN A 118 13.80 -15.09 -8.29
C ASN A 118 14.39 -13.93 -9.11
N TYR A 119 15.64 -13.57 -8.80
CA TYR A 119 16.38 -12.48 -9.48
C TYR A 119 17.06 -12.91 -10.78
N ARG A 120 16.99 -14.19 -11.14
CA ARG A 120 17.52 -14.75 -12.39
C ARG A 120 16.42 -15.15 -13.36
N TYR A 121 16.68 -15.04 -14.65
CA TYR A 121 15.82 -15.62 -15.68
C TYR A 121 15.90 -17.15 -15.63
N VAL A 122 14.97 -17.83 -16.30
CA VAL A 122 14.94 -19.28 -16.49
C VAL A 122 15.28 -19.57 -17.93
N TYR A 123 16.19 -20.52 -18.14
CA TYR A 123 16.51 -21.09 -19.45
C TYR A 123 16.58 -22.62 -19.33
N THR A 124 15.76 -23.31 -20.11
CA THR A 124 15.84 -24.75 -20.29
C THR A 124 16.57 -25.06 -21.59
N PRO A 125 17.83 -25.53 -21.54
CA PRO A 125 18.56 -25.92 -22.74
C PRO A 125 17.91 -27.13 -23.39
N ASP A 126 17.94 -27.18 -24.71
CA ASP A 126 17.73 -28.43 -25.44
C ASP A 126 18.99 -29.31 -25.39
N ALA A 127 18.90 -30.54 -25.89
CA ALA A 127 20.02 -31.48 -25.89
C ALA A 127 21.07 -31.19 -26.97
N THR A 128 20.97 -30.06 -27.68
CA THR A 128 21.93 -29.71 -28.74
C THR A 128 23.23 -29.17 -28.14
N ALA A 129 24.33 -29.28 -28.89
CA ALA A 129 25.59 -28.66 -28.48
C ALA A 129 25.43 -27.14 -28.29
N GLU A 130 24.61 -26.49 -29.12
CA GLU A 130 24.30 -25.07 -29.01
C GLU A 130 23.59 -24.75 -27.70
N GLY A 131 22.52 -25.48 -27.34
CA GLY A 131 21.80 -25.30 -26.09
C GLY A 131 22.68 -25.47 -24.85
N VAL A 132 23.57 -26.46 -24.85
CA VAL A 132 24.54 -26.69 -23.76
C VAL A 132 25.56 -25.54 -23.66
N ILE A 133 26.10 -25.10 -24.79
CA ILE A 133 27.04 -23.97 -24.83
C ILE A 133 26.35 -22.69 -24.36
N THR A 134 25.14 -22.40 -24.84
CA THR A 134 24.35 -21.24 -24.43
C THR A 134 24.12 -21.26 -22.92
N ALA A 135 23.69 -22.39 -22.36
CA ALA A 135 23.49 -22.54 -20.92
C ALA A 135 24.76 -22.22 -20.12
N ALA A 136 25.93 -22.69 -20.57
CA ALA A 136 27.20 -22.40 -19.92
C ALA A 136 27.57 -20.91 -19.96
N VAL A 137 27.29 -20.23 -21.08
CA VAL A 137 27.60 -18.80 -21.26
C VAL A 137 26.70 -17.91 -20.38
N ILE A 138 25.42 -18.24 -20.23
CA ILE A 138 24.44 -17.36 -19.55
C ILE A 138 24.16 -17.73 -18.08
N ALA A 139 24.81 -18.77 -17.54
CA ALA A 139 24.55 -19.32 -16.20
C ALA A 139 24.66 -18.31 -15.03
N ARG A 140 25.29 -17.15 -15.24
CA ARG A 140 25.36 -16.07 -14.25
C ARG A 140 24.01 -15.39 -14.04
N ASP A 141 23.30 -15.08 -15.13
CA ASP A 141 22.04 -14.34 -15.11
C ASP A 141 20.81 -15.24 -15.19
N TYR A 142 21.02 -16.52 -15.52
CA TYR A 142 19.97 -17.52 -15.69
C TYR A 142 20.10 -18.66 -14.69
N THR A 143 18.96 -19.20 -14.29
CA THR A 143 18.81 -20.52 -13.69
C THR A 143 18.63 -21.51 -14.83
N ILE A 144 19.52 -22.51 -14.89
CA ILE A 144 19.45 -23.58 -15.89
C ILE A 144 18.45 -24.64 -15.40
N GLY A 145 17.47 -24.94 -16.26
CA GLY A 145 16.27 -25.65 -15.83
C GLY A 145 15.33 -24.75 -15.03
N ASN A 146 14.13 -25.24 -14.74
CA ASN A 146 13.10 -24.43 -14.09
C ASN A 146 12.67 -24.95 -12.72
N LYS A 147 13.46 -25.82 -12.09
CA LYS A 147 13.14 -26.34 -10.76
C LYS A 147 13.09 -25.23 -9.71
N CYS A 148 12.05 -25.25 -8.89
CA CYS A 148 11.90 -24.34 -7.78
C CYS A 148 12.73 -24.81 -6.58
N GLY A 149 13.58 -23.93 -6.04
CA GLY A 149 14.40 -24.25 -4.86
C GLY A 149 13.59 -24.33 -3.55
N ALA A 150 12.40 -23.73 -3.48
CA ALA A 150 11.57 -23.74 -2.26
C ALA A 150 10.60 -24.92 -2.19
N CYS A 151 9.91 -25.25 -3.30
CA CYS A 151 8.88 -26.31 -3.32
C CYS A 151 9.23 -27.49 -4.23
N CYS A 152 10.42 -27.48 -4.86
CA CYS A 152 10.90 -28.50 -5.77
C CYS A 152 10.07 -28.73 -7.05
N ALA A 153 9.01 -27.95 -7.30
CA ALA A 153 8.23 -28.02 -8.54
C ALA A 153 9.10 -27.76 -9.78
N GLU A 154 8.88 -28.52 -10.85
CA GLU A 154 9.63 -28.49 -12.10
C GLU A 154 8.70 -28.75 -13.31
N GLY A 155 9.21 -28.58 -14.53
CA GLY A 155 8.41 -28.76 -15.74
C GLY A 155 7.29 -27.71 -15.85
N GLU A 156 6.06 -28.13 -16.12
CA GLU A 156 4.92 -27.21 -16.24
C GLU A 156 4.61 -26.45 -14.93
N TYR A 157 4.98 -27.02 -13.78
CA TYR A 157 4.75 -26.46 -12.45
C TYR A 157 5.94 -25.64 -11.92
N GLY A 158 7.07 -25.66 -12.66
CA GLY A 158 8.31 -25.00 -12.28
C GLY A 158 8.27 -23.48 -12.42
N ARG A 159 9.47 -22.90 -12.55
CA ARG A 159 9.67 -21.47 -12.71
C ARG A 159 9.37 -21.00 -14.13
N VAL A 160 8.94 -19.75 -14.25
CA VAL A 160 8.73 -19.05 -15.51
C VAL A 160 9.21 -17.61 -15.42
N ASN A 161 9.70 -17.08 -16.54
CA ASN A 161 10.07 -15.67 -16.65
C ASN A 161 8.84 -14.78 -16.58
N TYR A 162 8.99 -13.62 -15.94
CA TYR A 162 7.97 -12.58 -16.03
C TYR A 162 7.91 -12.02 -17.45
N THR A 163 6.71 -11.92 -18.01
CA THR A 163 6.46 -11.20 -19.27
C THR A 163 6.56 -9.69 -19.06
N LEU A 164 5.96 -9.19 -17.96
CA LEU A 164 6.10 -7.83 -17.47
C LEU A 164 6.84 -7.85 -16.13
N PRO A 165 8.00 -7.17 -16.02
CA PRO A 165 8.75 -7.12 -14.77
C PRO A 165 7.88 -6.61 -13.61
N PRO A 166 7.83 -7.33 -12.47
CA PRO A 166 7.02 -6.91 -11.34
C PRO A 166 7.58 -5.63 -10.72
N LYS A 167 6.66 -4.72 -10.42
CA LYS A 167 6.90 -3.46 -9.72
C LYS A 167 6.38 -3.51 -8.29
N ARG A 168 6.98 -2.72 -7.40
CA ARG A 168 6.46 -2.44 -6.06
C ARG A 168 6.28 -0.93 -5.91
N LEU A 169 5.32 -0.53 -5.08
CA LEU A 169 5.19 0.88 -4.71
C LEU A 169 6.21 1.20 -3.61
N SER A 170 7.04 2.21 -3.87
CA SER A 170 7.99 2.76 -2.91
C SER A 170 7.39 4.07 -2.37
N VAL A 171 7.09 4.13 -1.08
CA VAL A 171 6.40 5.26 -0.43
C VAL A 171 7.38 6.05 0.41
N TYR A 172 7.30 7.38 0.35
CA TYR A 172 8.21 8.29 1.04
C TYR A 172 7.48 9.14 2.08
N PRO A 173 7.05 8.54 3.22
CA PRO A 173 6.36 9.30 4.25
C PRO A 173 7.23 10.45 4.75
N GLY A 174 8.54 10.26 4.96
CA GLY A 174 9.43 11.32 5.45
C GLY A 174 9.62 12.55 4.53
N LYS A 175 9.07 12.60 3.32
CA LYS A 175 9.18 13.78 2.46
C LYS A 175 8.07 14.79 2.76
N SER A 176 8.44 16.05 2.88
CA SER A 176 7.47 17.14 2.92
C SER A 176 6.71 17.23 1.59
N PHE A 177 5.49 17.79 1.65
CA PHE A 177 4.65 17.99 0.48
C PHE A 177 4.09 19.41 0.49
N ASP A 178 4.63 20.29 -0.34
CA ASP A 178 4.30 21.72 -0.38
C ASP A 178 4.41 22.44 0.97
N GLN A 179 5.32 21.97 1.82
CA GLN A 179 5.58 22.62 3.08
C GLN A 179 6.39 23.90 2.84
N ASN A 180 5.90 25.02 3.38
CA ASN A 180 6.54 26.34 3.27
C ASN A 180 6.71 26.85 1.83
N GLU A 181 5.93 26.33 0.87
CA GLU A 181 5.95 26.82 -0.51
C GLU A 181 5.41 28.24 -0.63
N ASN A 182 6.03 29.06 -1.49
CA ASN A 182 5.49 30.37 -1.86
C ASN A 182 4.53 30.24 -3.05
N PHE A 183 3.30 29.82 -2.78
CA PHE A 183 2.27 29.63 -3.83
C PHE A 183 1.94 30.92 -4.62
N SER A 184 2.32 32.10 -4.12
CA SER A 184 2.15 33.36 -4.85
C SER A 184 3.02 33.42 -6.12
N GLU A 185 4.13 32.67 -6.15
CA GLU A 185 5.02 32.60 -7.32
C GLU A 185 4.56 31.58 -8.36
N TRP A 186 3.67 30.66 -8.00
CA TRP A 186 3.19 29.63 -8.90
C TRP A 186 2.27 30.22 -9.98
N SER A 187 2.36 29.64 -11.18
CA SER A 187 1.45 29.94 -12.27
C SER A 187 0.03 29.45 -11.96
N MET A 188 -0.97 30.00 -12.66
CA MET A 188 -2.35 29.53 -12.53
C MET A 188 -2.51 28.05 -12.88
N LEU A 189 -1.69 27.52 -13.80
CA LEU A 189 -1.74 26.11 -14.19
C LEU A 189 -1.21 25.21 -13.07
N GLU A 190 -0.07 25.54 -12.48
CA GLU A 190 0.52 24.78 -11.37
C GLU A 190 -0.42 24.75 -10.16
N LEU A 191 -1.04 25.89 -9.82
CA LEU A 191 -2.02 25.96 -8.75
C LEU A 191 -3.23 25.08 -9.03
N ARG A 192 -3.78 25.11 -10.25
CA ARG A 192 -4.94 24.28 -10.64
C ARG A 192 -4.62 22.80 -10.57
N ASN A 193 -3.49 22.38 -11.11
CA ASN A 193 -3.05 20.98 -11.09
C ASN A 193 -2.86 20.50 -9.65
N ARG A 194 -2.30 21.36 -8.78
CA ARG A 194 -2.11 21.02 -7.37
C ARG A 194 -3.43 20.96 -6.60
N VAL A 195 -4.36 21.88 -6.87
CA VAL A 195 -5.70 21.86 -6.30
C VAL A 195 -6.40 20.56 -6.69
N GLU A 196 -6.34 20.17 -7.97
CA GLU A 196 -6.97 18.95 -8.46
C GLU A 196 -6.43 17.70 -7.75
N LEU A 197 -5.12 17.63 -7.53
CA LEU A 197 -4.50 16.55 -6.76
C LEU A 197 -5.03 16.49 -5.32
N VAL A 198 -5.05 17.63 -4.61
CA VAL A 198 -5.47 17.67 -3.20
C VAL A 198 -6.98 17.43 -3.07
N LEU A 199 -7.80 17.94 -3.99
CA LEU A 199 -9.24 17.64 -4.02
C LEU A 199 -9.51 16.17 -4.27
N ARG A 200 -8.80 15.53 -5.21
CA ARG A 200 -8.95 14.09 -5.46
C ARG A 200 -8.50 13.26 -4.25
N PHE A 201 -7.47 13.73 -3.52
CA PHE A 201 -7.07 13.14 -2.24
C PHE A 201 -8.19 13.25 -1.19
N ASP A 202 -8.82 14.41 -1.07
CA ASP A 202 -9.95 14.62 -0.14
C ASP A 202 -11.14 13.73 -0.50
N GLN A 203 -11.45 13.61 -1.79
CA GLN A 203 -12.49 12.71 -2.30
C GLN A 203 -12.17 11.25 -1.97
N ALA A 204 -10.93 10.80 -2.14
CA ALA A 204 -10.53 9.44 -1.76
C ALA A 204 -10.68 9.22 -0.24
N CYS A 205 -10.44 10.24 0.59
CA CYS A 205 -10.69 10.16 2.03
C CYS A 205 -12.18 10.06 2.37
N ASP A 206 -13.04 10.73 1.59
CA ASP A 206 -14.50 10.59 1.69
C ASP A 206 -14.95 9.18 1.31
N GLU A 207 -14.43 8.62 0.22
CA GLU A 207 -14.70 7.24 -0.22
C GLU A 207 -14.29 6.21 0.86
N ILE A 208 -13.11 6.37 1.48
CA ILE A 208 -12.66 5.50 2.59
C ILE A 208 -13.60 5.62 3.79
N ARG A 209 -14.03 6.84 4.12
CA ARG A 209 -14.97 7.08 5.22
C ARG A 209 -16.31 6.41 4.95
N ASP A 210 -16.82 6.53 3.72
CA ASP A 210 -18.12 5.96 3.35
C ASP A 210 -18.06 4.42 3.37
N ASN A 211 -16.99 3.81 2.86
CA ASN A 211 -16.73 2.37 2.98
C ASN A 211 -16.68 1.92 4.45
N PHE A 212 -16.03 2.71 5.31
CA PHE A 212 -15.98 2.41 6.75
C PHE A 212 -17.37 2.49 7.41
N ILE A 213 -18.18 3.50 7.05
CA ILE A 213 -19.55 3.64 7.54
C ILE A 213 -20.43 2.48 7.07
N GLU A 214 -20.26 2.04 5.83
CA GLU A 214 -20.96 0.86 5.29
C GLU A 214 -20.55 -0.41 6.03
N LEU A 215 -19.24 -0.62 6.25
CA LEU A 215 -18.71 -1.77 6.98
C LEU A 215 -19.30 -1.87 8.40
N ILE A 216 -19.25 -0.78 9.18
CA ILE A 216 -19.77 -0.79 10.56
C ILE A 216 -21.31 -0.91 10.61
N GLY A 217 -22.01 -0.55 9.54
CA GLY A 217 -23.46 -0.67 9.43
C GLY A 217 -23.94 -2.05 8.98
N SER A 218 -23.08 -2.81 8.28
CA SER A 218 -23.44 -4.09 7.66
C SER A 218 -22.76 -5.31 8.31
N CYS A 219 -21.65 -5.11 9.01
CA CYS A 219 -20.86 -6.19 9.60
C CYS A 219 -20.86 -6.12 11.14
N LYS A 220 -20.52 -7.23 11.77
CA LYS A 220 -20.29 -7.35 13.21
C LYS A 220 -18.98 -8.08 13.45
N VAL A 221 -18.21 -7.61 14.44
CA VAL A 221 -17.00 -8.30 14.87
C VAL A 221 -17.40 -9.56 15.64
N VAL A 222 -16.81 -10.68 15.26
CA VAL A 222 -17.03 -11.98 15.90
C VAL A 222 -15.68 -12.53 16.34
N GLU A 223 -15.61 -13.04 17.56
CA GLU A 223 -14.43 -13.72 18.09
C GLU A 223 -14.43 -15.20 17.66
N GLU A 224 -13.31 -15.67 17.12
CA GLU A 224 -13.11 -17.08 16.77
C GLU A 224 -11.84 -17.62 17.46
N VAL A 225 -11.97 -18.77 18.12
CA VAL A 225 -10.84 -19.47 18.75
C VAL A 225 -10.34 -20.58 17.83
N VAL A 226 -9.15 -20.39 17.25
CA VAL A 226 -8.53 -21.38 16.36
C VAL A 226 -7.59 -22.30 17.15
N MET A 227 -7.92 -23.59 17.23
CA MET A 227 -7.07 -24.60 17.87
C MET A 227 -6.00 -25.10 16.88
N ILE A 228 -4.72 -24.86 17.19
CA ILE A 228 -3.60 -25.30 16.35
C ILE A 228 -3.04 -26.62 16.87
N PRO A 229 -3.05 -27.72 16.09
CA PRO A 229 -2.45 -28.98 16.52
C PRO A 229 -0.94 -28.82 16.70
N LYS A 230 -0.43 -29.18 17.88
CA LYS A 230 0.99 -29.05 18.24
C LYS A 230 1.57 -30.38 18.70
N THR A 231 2.55 -30.89 17.97
CA THR A 231 3.35 -32.03 18.42
C THR A 231 4.45 -31.54 19.36
N VAL A 232 4.53 -32.12 20.56
CA VAL A 232 5.59 -31.83 21.54
C VAL A 232 6.24 -33.12 22.00
N LYS A 233 7.57 -33.12 22.12
CA LYS A 233 8.32 -34.19 22.76
C LYS A 233 8.47 -33.85 24.24
N ARG A 234 8.15 -34.79 25.12
CA ARG A 234 8.33 -34.66 26.57
C ARG A 234 9.19 -35.80 27.09
N ILE A 235 9.93 -35.53 28.17
CA ILE A 235 10.65 -36.55 28.93
C ILE A 235 9.63 -37.20 29.87
N GLU A 236 9.49 -38.51 29.78
CA GLU A 236 8.68 -39.31 30.68
C GLU A 236 9.63 -40.17 31.54
N CYS A 237 9.62 -39.95 32.85
CA CYS A 237 10.41 -40.74 33.78
C CYS A 237 9.62 -42.00 34.13
N CYS A 238 10.18 -43.17 33.81
CA CYS A 238 9.65 -44.45 34.26
C CYS A 238 9.72 -44.48 35.79
N HIS A 239 8.57 -44.42 36.48
CA HIS A 239 8.52 -44.75 37.89
C HIS A 239 8.72 -46.26 37.97
N ALA A 240 9.87 -46.70 38.49
CA ALA A 240 10.08 -48.10 38.85
C ALA A 240 9.06 -48.46 39.94
N SER A 241 8.16 -49.39 39.60
CA SER A 241 7.25 -50.03 40.54
C SER A 241 8.00 -51.01 41.42
#